data_AF-F6GI93-F1
#
_entry.id   AF-F6GI93-F1
#
_cell.length_a   1.000
_cell.length_b   1.000
_cell.length_c   1.000
_cell.angle_alpha   90.00
_cell.angle_beta   90.00
_cell.angle_gamma   90.00
#
_symmetry.space_group_name_H-M   'P 1'
#
loop_
_entity.id
_entity.type
_entity.pdbx_description
1 polymer ?
#
loop_
_entity_poly.entity_id
_entity_poly.type
_entity_poly.pdbx_seq_one_letter_code
_entity_poly.pdbx_strand_id
1 'polypeptide(L)'
;MEQPNQSYIDSLSGGDQAFKQQLIDVIKLEYPQEKQEYLDNINSQQLKLVADNVHKLKHKISILGLEKSYDVAVDYENNLLKGNTDQREAFEAILNTITKYLKTL
;
A
#
# COMPACT_ATOMS: atom_id res chain seq x y z
N MET A 1 -5.27 13.11 7.08
CA MET A 1 -4.43 12.05 6.49
C MET A 1 -3.96 12.50 5.13
N GLU A 2 -2.73 12.14 4.77
CA GLU A 2 -2.18 12.30 3.42
C GLU A 2 -3.12 11.68 2.37
N GLN A 3 -3.13 12.23 1.15
CA GLN A 3 -3.98 11.75 0.06
C GLN A 3 -3.15 11.21 -1.10
N PRO A 4 -3.56 10.10 -1.74
CA PRO A 4 -2.85 9.55 -2.87
C PRO A 4 -2.82 10.52 -4.05
N ASN A 5 -1.79 10.44 -4.86
CA ASN A 5 -1.64 11.20 -6.09
C ASN A 5 -0.94 10.36 -7.17
N GLN A 6 -0.89 10.89 -8.40
CA GLN A 6 -0.27 10.19 -9.54
C GLN A 6 1.11 10.73 -9.86
N SER A 7 1.71 11.61 -9.04
CA SER A 7 2.97 12.31 -9.40
C SER A 7 4.08 11.33 -9.75
N TYR A 8 4.19 10.22 -9.01
CA TYR A 8 5.18 9.18 -9.30
C TYR A 8 4.85 8.38 -10.56
N ILE A 9 3.57 8.04 -10.78
CA ILE A 9 3.09 7.37 -12.01
C ILE A 9 3.33 8.25 -13.24
N ASP A 10 3.04 9.55 -13.12
CA ASP A 10 3.27 10.55 -14.17
C ASP A 10 4.75 10.65 -14.52
N SER A 11 5.61 10.71 -13.50
CA SER A 11 7.07 10.69 -13.67
C SER A 11 7.56 9.40 -14.35
N LEU A 12 7.12 8.24 -13.87
CA LEU A 12 7.48 6.94 -14.46
C LEU A 12 7.00 6.80 -15.90
N SER A 13 5.85 7.37 -16.24
CA SER A 13 5.29 7.26 -17.58
C SER A 13 5.92 8.18 -18.62
N GLY A 14 6.62 9.23 -18.19
CA GLY A 14 7.28 10.15 -19.12
C GLY A 14 6.33 10.81 -20.12
N GLY A 15 5.04 10.91 -19.79
CA GLY A 15 3.99 11.43 -20.67
C GLY A 15 3.27 10.40 -21.54
N ASP A 16 3.72 9.14 -21.56
CA ASP A 16 3.03 8.05 -22.26
C ASP A 16 1.73 7.66 -21.53
N GLN A 17 0.60 8.04 -22.14
CA GLN A 17 -0.73 7.80 -21.57
C GLN A 17 -1.12 6.32 -21.54
N ALA A 18 -0.68 5.53 -22.53
CA ALA A 18 -1.00 4.10 -22.58
C ALA A 18 -0.25 3.36 -21.46
N PHE A 19 1.03 3.68 -21.27
CA PHE A 19 1.81 3.10 -20.18
C PHE A 19 1.32 3.56 -18.81
N LYS A 20 0.95 4.84 -18.65
CA LYS A 20 0.29 5.34 -17.43
C LYS A 20 -0.97 4.53 -17.08
N GLN A 21 -1.83 4.29 -18.06
CA GLN A 21 -3.05 3.52 -17.83
C GLN A 21 -2.74 2.07 -17.44
N GLN A 22 -1.77 1.44 -18.09
CA GLN A 22 -1.32 0.09 -17.73
C GLN A 22 -0.84 0.00 -16.27
N LEU A 23 -0.08 0.98 -15.79
CA LEU A 23 0.34 1.04 -14.39
C LEU A 23 -0.85 1.13 -13.43
N ILE A 24 -1.82 2.00 -13.73
CA ILE A 24 -3.03 2.17 -12.92
C ILE A 24 -3.85 0.87 -12.90
N ASP A 25 -4.01 0.21 -14.05
CA ASP A 25 -4.78 -1.03 -14.16
C ASP A 25 -4.14 -2.17 -13.35
N VAL A 26 -2.81 -2.30 -13.40
CA VAL A 26 -2.07 -3.27 -12.59
C VAL A 26 -2.27 -3.00 -11.10
N ILE A 27 -2.18 -1.73 -10.65
CA ILE A 27 -2.42 -1.37 -9.24
C ILE A 27 -3.86 -1.72 -8.84
N LYS A 28 -4.86 -1.41 -9.66
CA LYS A 28 -6.28 -1.70 -9.38
C LYS A 28 -6.56 -3.21 -9.33
N LEU A 29 -5.79 -4.02 -10.05
CA LEU A 29 -5.89 -5.47 -10.03
C LEU A 29 -5.22 -6.09 -8.78
N GLU A 30 -3.97 -5.71 -8.50
CA GLU A 30 -3.14 -6.33 -7.46
C GLU A 30 -3.53 -5.86 -6.05
N TYR A 31 -3.73 -4.55 -5.87
CA TYR A 31 -3.89 -3.96 -4.54
C TYR A 31 -5.04 -4.58 -3.71
N PRO A 32 -6.25 -4.84 -4.27
CA PRO A 32 -7.32 -5.48 -3.52
C PRO A 32 -6.95 -6.88 -3.03
N GLN A 33 -6.19 -7.64 -3.82
CA GLN A 33 -5.75 -8.99 -3.48
C GLN A 33 -4.69 -8.95 -2.37
N GLU A 34 -3.69 -8.08 -2.50
CA GLU A 34 -2.65 -7.88 -1.48
C GLU A 34 -3.25 -7.39 -0.14
N LYS A 35 -4.24 -6.49 -0.20
CA LYS A 35 -4.97 -6.04 1.00
C LYS A 35 -5.71 -7.18 1.66
N GLN A 36 -6.37 -8.05 0.88
CA GLN A 36 -7.09 -9.20 1.43
C GLN A 36 -6.12 -10.20 2.08
N GLU A 37 -5.00 -10.50 1.42
CA GLU A 37 -3.95 -11.37 1.96
C GLU A 37 -3.42 -10.84 3.31
N TYR A 38 -3.18 -9.53 3.41
CA TYR A 38 -2.84 -8.88 4.68
C TYR A 38 -3.91 -9.11 5.76
N LEU A 39 -5.19 -8.90 5.43
CA LEU A 39 -6.30 -9.05 6.39
C LEU A 39 -6.43 -10.50 6.88
N ASP A 40 -6.26 -11.47 5.99
CA ASP A 40 -6.34 -12.88 6.34
C ASP A 40 -5.18 -13.31 7.26
N ASN A 41 -3.97 -12.83 6.95
CA ASN A 41 -2.77 -13.15 7.74
C ASN A 41 -2.74 -12.46 9.11
N ILE A 42 -3.22 -11.20 9.22
CA ILE A 42 -3.28 -10.51 10.51
C ILE A 42 -4.35 -11.11 11.42
N ASN A 43 -5.48 -11.56 10.86
CA ASN A 43 -6.52 -12.27 11.61
C ASN A 43 -6.04 -13.66 12.07
N SER A 44 -5.16 -14.28 11.30
CA SER A 44 -4.51 -15.55 11.65
C SER A 44 -3.26 -15.37 12.54
N GLN A 45 -2.94 -14.14 12.95
CA GLN A 45 -1.77 -13.78 13.77
C GLN A 45 -0.41 -14.26 13.20
N GLN A 46 -0.31 -14.43 11.88
CA GLN A 46 0.91 -14.90 11.21
C GLN A 46 1.89 -13.73 10.95
N LEU A 47 2.45 -13.14 12.01
CA LEU A 47 3.15 -11.84 11.95
C LEU A 47 4.27 -11.73 10.91
N LYS A 48 4.99 -12.82 10.62
CA LYS A 48 6.01 -12.84 9.54
C LYS A 48 5.39 -12.65 8.16
N LEU A 49 4.28 -13.35 7.88
CA LEU A 49 3.55 -13.17 6.62
C LEU A 49 2.94 -11.77 6.55
N VAL A 50 2.41 -11.26 7.66
CA VAL A 50 1.90 -9.88 7.71
C VAL A 50 3.02 -8.89 7.35
N ALA A 51 4.24 -9.07 7.87
CA ALA A 51 5.37 -8.21 7.51
C ALA A 51 5.66 -8.26 6.00
N ASP A 52 5.62 -9.46 5.38
CA ASP A 52 5.76 -9.61 3.94
C ASP A 52 4.62 -8.93 3.15
N ASN A 53 3.39 -8.99 3.66
CA ASN A 53 2.26 -8.26 3.06
C ASN A 53 2.45 -6.75 3.15
N VAL A 54 2.86 -6.23 4.31
CA VAL A 54 3.17 -4.81 4.50
C VAL A 54 4.30 -4.40 3.56
N HIS A 55 5.29 -5.27 3.34
CA HIS A 55 6.38 -5.03 2.39
C HIS A 55 5.90 -4.79 0.95
N LYS A 56 4.98 -5.63 0.47
CA LYS A 56 4.38 -5.45 -0.86
C LYS A 56 3.55 -4.17 -0.91
N LEU A 57 2.71 -3.96 0.08
CA LEU A 57 1.80 -2.81 0.15
C LEU A 57 2.54 -1.47 0.26
N LYS A 58 3.69 -1.38 0.95
CA LYS A 58 4.48 -0.13 1.00
C LYS A 58 5.00 0.33 -0.36
N HIS A 59 5.29 -0.61 -1.28
CA HIS A 59 5.67 -0.23 -2.63
C HIS A 59 4.51 0.46 -3.36
N LYS A 60 3.27 -0.01 -3.18
CA LYS A 60 2.09 0.67 -3.73
C LYS A 60 1.83 2.02 -3.05
N ILE A 61 2.05 2.13 -1.74
CA ILE A 61 1.98 3.39 -1.00
C ILE A 61 2.96 4.42 -1.62
N SER A 62 4.20 4.01 -1.89
CA SER A 62 5.21 4.85 -2.53
C SER A 62 4.81 5.25 -3.96
N ILE A 63 4.34 4.30 -4.78
CA ILE A 63 3.89 4.57 -6.16
C ILE A 63 2.70 5.55 -6.19
N LEU A 64 1.86 5.55 -5.16
CA LEU A 64 0.73 6.44 -5.00
C LEU A 64 1.08 7.78 -4.33
N GLY A 65 2.38 8.09 -4.19
CA GLY A 65 2.88 9.39 -3.74
C GLY A 65 2.57 9.71 -2.26
N LEU A 66 2.43 8.67 -1.43
CA LEU A 66 2.13 8.80 0.00
C LEU A 66 3.40 8.66 0.85
N GLU A 67 4.28 9.65 0.82
CA GLU A 67 5.60 9.60 1.46
C GLU A 67 5.51 9.41 2.99
N LYS A 68 4.62 10.14 3.67
CA LYS A 68 4.47 10.01 5.13
C LYS A 68 3.86 8.67 5.52
N SER A 69 2.95 8.18 4.69
CA SER A 69 2.32 6.88 4.90
C SER A 69 3.29 5.73 4.65
N TYR A 70 4.31 5.94 3.80
CA TYR A 70 5.38 4.99 3.57
C TYR A 70 6.22 4.78 4.83
N ASP A 71 6.58 5.86 5.54
CA ASP A 71 7.31 5.76 6.81
C ASP A 71 6.54 4.96 7.87
N VAL A 72 5.21 5.18 7.97
CA VAL A 72 4.34 4.39 8.85
C VAL A 72 4.37 2.90 8.48
N ALA A 73 4.36 2.57 7.19
CA ALA A 73 4.43 1.19 6.74
C ALA A 73 5.79 0.53 7.04
N VAL A 74 6.89 1.28 6.92
CA VAL A 74 8.23 0.81 7.31
C VAL A 74 8.31 0.53 8.81
N ASP A 75 7.78 1.43 9.63
CA ASP A 75 7.74 1.23 11.09
C ASP A 75 6.88 0.01 11.45
N TYR A 76 5.72 -0.14 10.81
CA TYR A 76 4.83 -1.26 11.05
C TYR A 76 5.45 -2.61 10.66
N GLU A 77 6.09 -2.70 9.49
CA GLU A 77 6.84 -3.88 9.05
C GLU A 77 7.92 -4.26 10.08
N ASN A 78 8.71 -3.28 10.53
CA ASN A 78 9.75 -3.51 11.54
C ASN A 78 9.19 -3.97 12.89
N ASN A 79 8.04 -3.44 13.30
CA ASN A 79 7.35 -3.87 14.52
C ASN A 79 6.86 -5.31 14.40
N LEU A 80 6.27 -5.68 13.26
CA LEU A 80 5.79 -7.05 13.00
C LEU A 80 6.93 -8.08 13.07
N LEU A 81 8.10 -7.74 12.51
CA LEU A 81 9.30 -8.59 12.58
C LEU A 81 9.81 -8.77 14.03
N LYS A 82 9.50 -7.84 14.93
CA LYS A 82 9.78 -7.92 16.38
C LYS A 82 8.66 -8.56 17.19
N GLY A 83 7.56 -8.98 16.54
CA GLY A 83 6.40 -9.56 17.20
C GLY A 83 5.41 -8.54 17.79
N ASN A 84 5.49 -7.28 17.37
CA ASN A 84 4.64 -6.18 17.83
C ASN A 84 3.69 -5.72 16.70
N THR A 85 2.45 -5.38 17.04
CA THR A 85 1.45 -4.85 16.11
C THR A 85 1.26 -3.34 16.17
N ASP A 86 2.11 -2.60 16.90
CA ASP A 86 2.12 -1.15 16.91
C ASP A 86 2.17 -0.58 15.49
N GLN A 87 1.38 0.47 15.23
CA GLN A 87 1.09 1.06 13.91
C GLN A 87 0.03 0.34 13.05
N ARG A 88 -0.55 -0.78 13.50
CA ARG A 88 -1.62 -1.46 12.77
C ARG A 88 -2.77 -0.53 12.37
N GLU A 89 -3.33 0.22 13.32
CA GLU A 89 -4.49 1.10 13.05
C GLU A 89 -4.13 2.19 12.03
N ALA A 90 -2.94 2.78 12.16
CA ALA A 90 -2.45 3.79 11.22
C ALA A 90 -2.26 3.20 9.82
N PHE A 91 -1.68 2.01 9.73
CA PHE A 91 -1.52 1.28 8.48
C PHE A 91 -2.87 0.93 7.82
N GLU A 92 -3.83 0.42 8.58
CA GLU A 92 -5.15 0.08 8.06
C GLU A 92 -5.93 1.33 7.58
N ALA A 93 -5.73 2.47 8.24
CA ALA A 93 -6.28 3.75 7.78
C ALA A 93 -5.68 4.18 6.43
N ILE A 94 -4.38 3.95 6.21
CA ILE A 94 -3.71 4.19 4.91
C ILE A 94 -4.32 3.29 3.84
N LEU A 95 -4.49 1.99 4.12
CA LEU A 95 -5.11 1.06 3.17
C LEU A 95 -6.54 1.49 2.80
N ASN A 96 -7.32 1.97 3.76
CA ASN A 96 -8.66 2.47 3.49
C ASN A 96 -8.64 3.75 2.64
N THR A 97 -7.64 4.60 2.81
CA THR A 97 -7.44 5.81 2.01
C THR A 97 -7.13 5.46 0.55
N ILE A 98 -6.22 4.50 0.32
CA ILE A 98 -5.92 3.97 -1.02
C ILE A 98 -7.15 3.31 -1.64
N THR A 99 -7.89 2.48 -0.90
CA THR A 99 -9.12 1.85 -1.38
C THR A 99 -10.14 2.87 -1.87
N LYS A 100 -10.31 4.00 -1.16
CA LYS A 100 -11.23 5.06 -1.58
C LYS A 100 -10.73 5.76 -2.84
N TYR A 101 -9.44 6.08 -2.91
CA TYR A 101 -8.83 6.73 -4.06
C TYR A 101 -8.93 5.90 -5.34
N LEU A 102 -8.60 4.60 -5.28
CA LEU A 102 -8.65 3.72 -6.45
C LEU A 102 -10.08 3.55 -7.01
N LYS A 103 -11.12 3.84 -6.24
CA LYS A 103 -12.52 3.87 -6.71
C LYS A 103 -12.89 5.15 -7.46
N THR A 104 -12.07 6.20 -7.36
CA THR A 104 -12.25 7.46 -8.08
C THR A 104 -11.51 7.50 -9.42
N LEU A 105 -10.66 6.52 -9.68
CA LEU A 105 -9.98 6.25 -10.94
C LEU A 105 -10.72 5.17 -11.72
#